data_AF-A0A026W7T1-F1
#
_entry.id   AF-A0A026W7T1-F1
#
_cell.length_a   1.000
_cell.length_b   1.000
_cell.length_c   1.000
_cell.angle_alpha   90.00
_cell.angle_beta   90.00
_cell.angle_gamma   90.00
#
_symmetry.space_group_name_H-M   'P 1'
#
loop_
_entity.id
_entity.type
_entity.pdbx_description
1 polymer ?
#
loop_
_entity_poly.entity_id
_entity_poly.type
_entity_poly.pdbx_seq_one_letter_code
_entity_poly.pdbx_strand_id
1 'polypeptide(L)'
;MYARFYKSYYGGNHDEVFLPIDRFGFCGPFAVIDCSRQSESVKTATVDVRLEFDCMEDIPANTTAYCLIIHDRVVEYSPLTNVVRRIT
;
A
#
# COMPACT_ATOMS: atom_id res chain seq x y z
N MET A 1 8.20 10.65 0.39
CA MET A 1 7.41 9.63 -0.33
C MET A 1 5.92 9.88 -0.17
N TYR A 2 5.40 9.90 1.06
CA TYR A 2 4.00 10.20 1.37
C TYR A 2 3.47 11.54 0.82
N ALA A 3 4.16 12.67 1.04
CA ALA A 3 3.72 13.96 0.49
C ALA A 3 3.66 13.98 -1.05
N ARG A 4 4.59 13.29 -1.73
CA ARG A 4 4.58 13.15 -3.20
C ARG A 4 3.41 12.30 -3.67
N PHE A 5 3.16 11.16 -3.02
CA PHE A 5 2.01 10.30 -3.30
C PHE A 5 0.68 11.02 -3.08
N TYR A 6 0.54 11.74 -1.96
CA TYR A 6 -0.67 12.48 -1.64
C TYR A 6 -0.99 13.51 -2.75
N LYS A 7 0.03 14.30 -3.15
CA LYS A 7 -0.10 15.27 -4.22
C LYS A 7 -0.46 14.63 -5.57
N SER A 8 0.20 13.53 -5.95
CA SER A 8 -0.05 12.86 -7.23
C SER A 8 -1.39 12.16 -7.28
N TYR A 9 -1.85 11.56 -6.17
CA TYR A 9 -3.06 10.77 -6.12
C TYR A 9 -4.33 11.60 -5.86
N TYR A 10 -4.30 12.50 -4.88
CA TYR A 10 -5.47 13.31 -4.52
C TYR A 10 -5.57 14.64 -5.28
N GLY A 11 -4.54 15.01 -6.07
CA GLY A 11 -4.53 16.25 -6.85
C GLY A 11 -4.50 17.54 -6.02
N GLY A 12 -4.19 17.45 -4.73
CA GLY A 12 -4.18 18.59 -3.81
C GLY A 12 -2.99 19.51 -4.02
N ASN A 13 -3.23 20.82 -3.96
CA ASN A 13 -2.21 21.87 -4.06
C ASN A 13 -1.66 22.31 -2.69
N HIS A 14 -1.91 21.52 -1.64
CA HIS A 14 -1.53 21.85 -0.27
C HIS A 14 -0.13 21.31 0.07
N ASP A 15 0.75 22.20 0.53
CA ASP A 15 1.99 21.85 1.23
C ASP A 15 1.72 21.25 2.63
N GLU A 16 0.46 21.25 3.07
CA GLU A 16 0.00 20.63 4.31
C GLU A 16 -0.21 19.13 4.10
N VAL A 17 0.83 18.38 4.45
CA VAL A 17 0.73 16.93 4.58
C VAL A 17 -0.24 16.63 5.74
N PHE A 18 -1.27 15.80 5.51
CA PHE A 18 -2.29 15.43 6.52
C PHE A 18 -1.69 14.90 7.84
N LEU A 19 -0.46 14.40 7.80
CA LEU A 19 0.34 14.03 8.96
C LEU A 19 1.62 14.87 8.98
N PRO A 20 1.83 15.74 9.98
CA PRO A 20 3.11 16.40 10.17
C PRO A 20 4.23 15.36 10.42
N ILE A 21 5.47 15.72 10.11
CA ILE A 21 6.58 14.75 9.97
C ILE A 21 6.88 13.97 11.26
N ASP A 22 6.65 14.62 12.41
CA ASP A 22 6.74 14.04 13.75
C ASP A 22 5.70 12.94 14.00
N ARG A 23 4.48 13.13 13.46
CA ARG A 23 3.40 12.13 13.52
C ARG A 23 3.56 11.05 12.46
N PHE A 24 4.17 11.36 11.33
CA PHE A 24 4.34 10.40 10.24
C PHE A 24 5.16 9.18 10.67
N GLY A 25 6.21 9.37 11.47
CA GLY A 25 7.00 8.24 12.00
C GLY A 25 6.23 7.29 12.93
N PHE A 26 5.14 7.78 13.54
CA PHE A 26 4.33 7.01 14.48
C PHE A 26 3.02 6.48 13.87
N CYS A 27 2.38 7.26 12.98
CA CYS A 27 1.07 6.97 12.41
C CYS A 27 1.08 6.72 10.90
N GLY A 28 2.18 7.03 10.22
CA GLY A 28 2.26 6.98 8.77
C GLY A 28 2.44 5.57 8.22
N PRO A 29 2.15 5.36 6.92
CA PRO A 29 2.45 4.10 6.24
C PRO A 29 3.95 3.79 6.32
N PHE A 30 4.26 2.57 6.75
CA PHE A 30 5.63 2.05 6.84
C PHE A 30 6.33 2.00 5.47
N ALA A 31 5.59 1.66 4.41
CA ALA A 31 6.07 1.65 3.04
C ALA A 31 4.97 2.14 2.07
N VAL A 32 5.36 2.82 0.99
CA VAL A 32 4.47 3.22 -0.11
C VAL A 32 5.05 2.73 -1.42
N ILE A 33 4.28 1.95 -2.18
CA ILE A 33 4.69 1.36 -3.46
C ILE A 33 3.73 1.85 -4.52
N ASP A 34 4.25 2.65 -5.45
CA ASP A 34 3.49 3.16 -6.59
C ASP A 34 3.74 2.29 -7.82
N CYS A 35 2.76 1.45 -8.16
CA CYS A 35 2.77 0.59 -9.34
C CYS A 35 2.05 1.20 -10.55
N SER A 36 1.57 2.46 -10.48
CA SER A 36 0.74 3.07 -11.53
C SER A 36 1.39 3.15 -12.91
N ARG A 37 2.73 3.08 -12.96
CA ARG A 37 3.52 3.14 -14.20
C ARG A 37 4.18 1.82 -14.59
N GLN A 38 3.94 0.73 -13.85
CA GLN A 38 4.44 -0.59 -14.23
C GLN A 38 3.58 -1.19 -15.34
N SER A 39 4.21 -1.75 -16.38
CA SER A 39 3.47 -2.47 -17.41
C SER A 39 2.98 -3.82 -16.87
N GLU A 40 1.68 -4.07 -16.92
CA GLU A 40 1.07 -5.38 -16.60
C GLU A 40 1.52 -6.50 -17.58
N SER A 41 2.16 -6.15 -18.70
CA SER A 41 2.27 -7.01 -19.89
C SER A 41 3.21 -8.20 -19.82
N VAL A 42 4.00 -8.40 -18.75
CA VAL A 42 4.82 -9.61 -18.61
C VAL A 42 5.05 -9.93 -17.12
N LYS A 43 4.07 -10.57 -16.47
CA LYS A 43 4.33 -11.33 -15.24
C LYS A 43 3.88 -12.76 -15.46
N THR A 44 4.85 -13.64 -15.71
CA THR A 44 4.65 -15.10 -15.78
C THR A 44 4.47 -15.74 -14.40
N ALA A 45 4.66 -14.97 -13.33
CA ALA A 45 4.50 -15.41 -11.95
C ALA A 45 3.07 -15.15 -11.43
N THR A 46 2.60 -16.00 -10.52
CA THR A 46 1.27 -15.88 -9.88
C THR A 46 1.20 -14.77 -8.83
N VAL A 47 2.33 -14.16 -8.45
CA VAL A 47 2.41 -13.14 -7.42
C VAL A 47 2.73 -11.79 -8.06
N ASP A 48 1.80 -10.84 -7.92
CA ASP A 48 1.96 -9.49 -8.46
C ASP A 48 2.88 -8.62 -7.60
N VAL A 49 2.75 -8.70 -6.28
CA VAL A 49 3.57 -7.97 -5.30
C VAL A 49 3.81 -8.88 -4.09
N ARG A 50 5.08 -9.01 -3.67
CA ARG A 50 5.48 -9.67 -2.43
C ARG A 50 6.23 -8.67 -1.56
N LEU A 51 5.80 -8.51 -0.32
CA LEU A 51 6.45 -7.65 0.67
C LEU A 51 7.07 -8.53 1.75
N GLU A 52 8.37 -8.33 1.97
CA GLU A 52 9.12 -8.99 3.03
C GLU A 52 9.78 -7.90 3.87
N PHE A 53 9.65 -8.02 5.18
CA PHE A 53 10.24 -7.10 6.14
C PHE A 53 11.21 -7.90 6.99
N ASP A 54 12.46 -7.45 7.01
CA ASP A 54 13.46 -7.93 7.96
C ASP A 54 13.61 -6.88 9.06
N CYS A 55 13.58 -7.31 10.31
CA CYS A 55 13.59 -6.42 11.47
C CYS A 55 14.85 -6.69 12.29
N MET A 56 15.49 -5.61 12.77
CA MET A 56 16.67 -5.74 13.64
C MET A 56 16.34 -6.35 15.02
N GLU A 57 15.09 -6.20 15.46
CA GLU A 57 14.57 -6.72 16.71
C GLU A 57 13.28 -7.51 16.43
N ASP A 58 12.90 -8.36 17.38
CA ASP A 58 11.66 -9.13 17.31
C ASP A 58 10.44 -8.21 17.27
N ILE A 59 9.49 -8.54 16.38
CA ILE A 59 8.21 -7.82 16.30
C ILE A 59 7.42 -8.07 17.61
N PRO A 60 6.98 -7.02 18.32
CA PRO A 60 6.23 -7.20 19.57
C PRO A 60 4.99 -8.08 19.42
N ALA A 61 4.66 -8.82 20.47
CA ALA A 61 3.43 -9.61 20.52
C ALA A 61 2.20 -8.71 20.29
N ASN A 62 1.18 -9.26 19.61
CA ASN A 62 -0.05 -8.56 19.24
C ASN A 62 0.13 -7.42 18.20
N THR A 63 1.22 -7.41 17.45
CA THR A 63 1.37 -6.51 16.30
C THR A 63 0.49 -6.97 15.14
N THR A 64 -0.31 -6.06 14.57
CA THR A 64 -1.11 -6.31 13.36
C THR A 64 -0.61 -5.42 12.23
N ALA A 65 -0.39 -6.00 11.06
CA ALA A 65 -0.06 -5.27 9.85
C ALA A 65 -1.33 -4.96 9.05
N TYR A 66 -1.47 -3.72 8.59
CA TYR A 66 -2.55 -3.29 7.70
C TYR A 66 -1.96 -2.89 6.36
N CYS A 67 -2.64 -3.26 5.27
CA CYS A 67 -2.29 -2.85 3.92
C CYS A 67 -3.50 -2.18 3.28
N LEU A 68 -3.28 -1.01 2.67
CA LEU A 68 -4.25 -0.34 1.81
C LEU A 68 -3.79 -0.50 0.36
N ILE A 69 -4.57 -1.23 -0.43
CA ILE A 69 -4.35 -1.39 -1.87
C ILE A 69 -5.30 -0.44 -2.59
N ILE A 70 -4.74 0.40 -3.43
CA ILE A 70 -5.49 1.32 -4.27
C ILE A 70 -5.26 0.91 -5.72
N HIS A 71 -6.34 0.56 -6.41
CA HIS A 71 -6.35 0.14 -7.80
C HIS A 71 -7.54 0.77 -8.52
N ASP A 72 -7.41 1.02 -9.82
CA ASP A 72 -8.50 1.49 -10.67
C ASP A 72 -9.57 0.41 -10.94
N ARG A 73 -9.35 -0.84 -10.50
CA ARG A 73 -10.27 -1.97 -10.67
C ARG A 73 -10.94 -2.28 -9.35
N VAL A 74 -12.26 -2.42 -9.38
CA VAL A 74 -13.03 -2.92 -8.24
C VAL A 74 -12.97 -4.44 -8.23
N VAL A 75 -12.53 -5.00 -7.11
CA VAL A 75 -12.45 -6.44 -6.89
C VAL A 75 -13.15 -6.82 -5.60
N GLU A 76 -13.80 -7.97 -5.60
CA GLU A 76 -14.31 -8.63 -4.41
C GLU A 76 -13.21 -9.52 -3.83
N TYR A 77 -12.88 -9.33 -2.56
CA TYR A 77 -11.96 -10.21 -1.83
C TYR A 77 -12.71 -11.00 -0.77
N SER A 78 -12.57 -12.33 -0.80
CA SER A 78 -13.10 -13.23 0.23
C SER A 78 -11.97 -13.60 1.21
N PRO A 79 -11.95 -13.04 2.43
CA PRO A 79 -10.87 -13.26 3.39
C PRO A 79 -10.74 -14.72 3.86
N LEU A 80 -11.85 -15.48 3.84
CA LEU A 80 -11.87 -16.88 4.29
C LEU A 80 -11.25 -17.83 3.26
N THR A 81 -11.31 -17.47 1.98
CA THR A 81 -10.87 -18.34 0.88
C THR A 81 -9.68 -17.77 0.12
N ASN A 82 -9.23 -16.55 0.45
CA ASN A 82 -8.23 -15.76 -0.27
C ASN A 82 -8.54 -15.58 -1.77
N VAL A 83 -9.81 -15.68 -2.14
CA VAL A 83 -10.24 -15.56 -3.54
C VAL A 83 -10.47 -14.07 -3.85
N VAL A 84 -9.87 -13.60 -4.93
CA VAL A 84 -10.11 -12.26 -5.50
C VAL A 84 -10.91 -12.43 -6.78
N ARG A 85 -12.06 -11.75 -6.90
CA ARG A 85 -12.91 -11.75 -8.10
C ARG A 85 -13.01 -10.35 -8.66
N ARG A 86 -12.97 -10.25 -9.99
CA ARG A 86 -13.26 -8.98 -10.67
C ARG A 86 -14.77 -8.74 -10.66
N ILE A 87 -15.18 -7.55 -10.24
CA ILE A 87 -16.56 -7.09 -10.40
C ILE A 87 -16.62 -6.41 -11.78
N THR A 88 -17.30 -7.04 -12.74
CA THR A 88 -17.59 -6.46 -14.07
C THR A 88 -18.74 -5.48 -14.02
#